data_AF-A0A2V8RFM9-F1
#
_entry.id   AF-A0A2V8RFM9-F1
#
_cell.length_a   1.000
_cell.length_b   1.000
_cell.length_c   1.000
_cell.angle_alpha   90.00
_cell.angle_beta   90.00
_cell.angle_gamma   90.00
#
_symmetry.space_group_name_H-M   'P 1'
#
loop_
_entity.id
_entity.type
_entity.pdbx_description
1 polymer ?
#
loop_
_entity_poly.entity_id
_entity_poly.type
_entity_poly.pdbx_seq_one_letter_code
_entity_poly.pdbx_strand_id
1 'polypeptide(L)'
;SILKVLLAIIGVILGLYFVFWVLGILGSLLWYGVMLALVGGVVYGGYKLFRKAEDRYVGAGSAQGSLDSRDYQMSWDEYEKKYLHK
;
A
#
# COMPACT_ATOMS: atom_id res chain seq x y z
N SER A 1 -58.68 -10.23 -6.34
CA SER A 1 -58.74 -10.57 -4.91
C SER A 1 -57.64 -9.86 -4.16
N ILE A 2 -57.92 -9.41 -2.92
CA ILE A 2 -56.96 -8.71 -2.03
C ILE A 2 -55.61 -9.46 -1.91
N LEU A 3 -55.65 -10.80 -1.92
CA LEU A 3 -54.47 -11.66 -1.84
C LEU A 3 -53.44 -11.38 -2.95
N LYS A 4 -53.88 -11.16 -4.20
CA LYS A 4 -52.98 -10.87 -5.33
C LYS A 4 -52.27 -9.53 -5.15
N VAL A 5 -52.96 -8.55 -4.59
CA VAL A 5 -52.42 -7.21 -4.31
C VAL A 5 -51.36 -7.30 -3.22
N LEU A 6 -51.65 -8.02 -2.12
CA LEU A 6 -50.67 -8.24 -1.05
C LEU A 6 -49.41 -8.97 -1.55
N LEU A 7 -49.59 -10.01 -2.38
CA LEU A 7 -48.46 -10.76 -2.94
C LEU A 7 -47.59 -9.87 -3.85
N ALA A 8 -48.22 -9.00 -4.65
CA ALA A 8 -47.49 -8.05 -5.49
C ALA A 8 -46.68 -7.04 -4.66
N ILE A 9 -47.27 -6.51 -3.58
CA ILE A 9 -46.57 -5.58 -2.67
C ILE A 9 -45.35 -6.23 -2.03
N ILE A 10 -45.49 -7.47 -1.53
CA ILE A 10 -44.37 -8.23 -0.94
C ILE A 10 -43.29 -8.47 -1.98
N GLY A 11 -43.67 -8.85 -3.21
CA GLY A 11 -42.73 -9.04 -4.31
C GLY A 11 -41.94 -7.77 -4.63
N VAL A 12 -42.59 -6.61 -4.64
CA VAL A 12 -41.92 -5.32 -4.86
C VAL A 12 -40.95 -5.00 -3.72
N ILE A 13 -41.36 -5.20 -2.47
CA ILE A 13 -40.49 -4.96 -1.30
C ILE A 13 -39.25 -5.85 -1.35
N LEU A 14 -39.42 -7.14 -1.64
CA LEU A 14 -38.31 -8.08 -1.78
C LEU A 14 -37.39 -7.71 -2.93
N GLY A 15 -37.95 -7.30 -4.07
CA GLY A 15 -37.19 -6.83 -5.22
C GLY A 15 -36.34 -5.60 -4.88
N LEU A 16 -36.94 -4.60 -4.22
CA LEU A 16 -36.21 -3.42 -3.76
C LEU A 16 -35.11 -3.77 -2.76
N TYR A 17 -35.41 -4.64 -1.79
CA TYR A 17 -34.42 -5.11 -0.82
C TYR A 17 -33.22 -5.77 -1.50
N PHE A 18 -33.47 -6.63 -2.49
CA PHE A 18 -32.42 -7.28 -3.26
C PHE A 18 -31.57 -6.27 -4.04
N VAL A 19 -32.18 -5.29 -4.68
CA VAL A 19 -31.46 -4.22 -5.41
C VAL A 19 -30.57 -3.43 -4.47
N PHE A 20 -31.09 -2.98 -3.32
CA PHE A 20 -30.29 -2.24 -2.34
C PHE A 20 -29.18 -3.09 -1.73
N TRP A 21 -29.40 -4.40 -1.55
CA TRP A 21 -28.38 -5.31 -1.08
C TRP A 21 -27.21 -5.41 -2.07
N VAL A 22 -27.49 -5.61 -3.36
CA VAL A 22 -26.45 -5.64 -4.42
C VAL A 22 -25.71 -4.31 -4.51
N LEU A 23 -26.45 -3.19 -4.54
CA LEU A 23 -25.85 -1.86 -4.57
C LEU A 23 -25.00 -1.57 -3.32
N GLY A 24 -25.41 -2.06 -2.15
CA GLY A 24 -24.64 -1.95 -0.91
C GLY A 24 -23.30 -2.69 -0.98
N ILE A 25 -23.28 -3.89 -1.55
CA ILE A 25 -22.04 -4.65 -1.76
C ILE A 25 -21.12 -3.91 -2.74
N LEU A 26 -21.65 -3.49 -3.90
CA LEU A 26 -20.88 -2.76 -4.90
C LEU A 26 -20.33 -1.43 -4.33
N GLY A 27 -21.17 -0.69 -3.61
CA GLY A 27 -20.80 0.58 -2.98
C GLY A 27 -19.71 0.39 -1.92
N SER A 28 -19.83 -0.61 -1.06
CA SER A 28 -18.81 -0.90 -0.04
C SER A 28 -17.48 -1.33 -0.69
N LEU A 29 -17.52 -2.17 -1.73
CA LEU A 29 -16.32 -2.60 -2.45
C LEU A 29 -15.59 -1.41 -3.09
N LEU A 30 -16.33 -0.53 -3.77
CA LEU A 30 -15.77 0.70 -4.35
C LEU A 30 -15.21 1.61 -3.26
N TRP A 31 -15.91 1.77 -2.14
CA TRP A 31 -15.46 2.61 -1.03
C TRP A 31 -14.14 2.12 -0.44
N TYR A 32 -14.04 0.82 -0.12
CA TYR A 32 -12.79 0.25 0.35
C TYR A 32 -11.67 0.36 -0.69
N GLY A 33 -11.97 0.16 -1.97
CA GLY A 33 -11.01 0.39 -3.05
C GLY A 33 -10.48 1.83 -3.09
N VAL A 34 -11.37 2.82 -2.95
CA VAL A 34 -10.98 4.24 -2.87
C VAL A 34 -10.12 4.51 -1.63
N MET A 35 -10.49 3.97 -0.46
CA MET A 35 -9.70 4.13 0.76
C MET A 35 -8.30 3.53 0.62
N LEU A 36 -8.18 2.34 0.02
CA LEU A 36 -6.88 1.73 -0.25
C LEU A 36 -6.04 2.56 -1.22
N ALA A 37 -6.66 3.11 -2.27
CA ALA A 37 -5.99 4.00 -3.21
C ALA A 37 -5.52 5.30 -2.52
N LEU A 38 -6.33 5.87 -1.63
CA LEU A 38 -5.97 7.05 -0.85
C LEU A 38 -4.79 6.74 0.08
N VAL A 39 -4.86 5.66 0.87
CA VAL A 39 -3.78 5.25 1.77
C VAL A 39 -2.51 4.98 0.97
N GLY A 40 -2.59 4.22 -0.12
CA GLY A 40 -1.46 3.95 -1.01
C GLY A 40 -0.86 5.23 -1.59
N GLY A 41 -1.70 6.17 -2.03
CA GLY A 41 -1.28 7.47 -2.56
C GLY A 41 -0.62 8.35 -1.50
N VAL A 42 -1.15 8.38 -0.28
CA VAL A 42 -0.57 9.13 0.85
C VAL A 42 0.77 8.52 1.27
N VAL A 43 0.85 7.20 1.40
CA VAL A 43 2.11 6.52 1.76
C VAL A 43 3.17 6.72 0.67
N TYR A 44 2.81 6.51 -0.60
CA TYR A 44 3.73 6.69 -1.72
C TYR A 44 4.16 8.15 -1.89
N GLY A 45 3.21 9.08 -1.83
CA GLY A 45 3.46 10.52 -1.92
C GLY A 45 4.32 11.02 -0.75
N GLY A 46 4.00 10.59 0.47
CA GLY A 46 4.78 10.86 1.67
C GLY A 46 6.20 10.35 1.56
N TYR A 47 6.39 9.09 1.15
CA TYR A 47 7.72 8.50 0.95
C TYR A 47 8.54 9.25 -0.12
N LYS A 48 7.92 9.57 -1.26
CA LYS A 48 8.59 10.29 -2.35
C LYS A 48 9.00 11.71 -1.94
N LEU A 49 8.13 12.42 -1.23
CA LEU A 49 8.43 13.76 -0.72
C LEU A 49 9.47 13.72 0.39
N PHE A 50 9.41 12.71 1.26
CA PHE A 50 10.40 12.49 2.32
C PHE A 50 11.79 12.23 1.73
N ARG A 51 11.93 11.31 0.77
CA ARG A 51 13.21 11.06 0.06
C ARG A 51 13.72 12.32 -0.64
N LYS A 52 12.85 13.08 -1.31
CA LYS A 52 13.23 14.34 -1.96
C LYS A 52 13.67 15.41 -0.96
N ALA A 53 13.07 15.44 0.23
CA ALA A 53 13.46 16.34 1.31
C ALA A 53 14.78 15.88 1.94
N GLU A 54 14.96 14.59 2.18
CA GLU A 54 16.20 13.98 2.66
C GLU A 54 17.37 14.34 1.74
N ASP A 55 17.24 14.10 0.43
CA ASP A 55 18.28 14.44 -0.56
C ASP A 55 18.61 15.95 -0.57
N ARG A 56 17.62 16.81 -0.31
CA ARG A 56 17.77 18.27 -0.38
C ARG A 56 18.30 18.91 0.90
N TYR A 57 17.93 18.38 2.06
CA TYR A 57 18.26 18.97 3.37
C TYR A 57 19.39 18.25 4.08
N VAL A 58 19.56 16.94 3.86
CA VAL A 58 20.66 16.16 4.42
C VAL A 58 21.91 16.27 3.53
N GLY A 59 21.75 16.69 2.26
CA GLY A 59 22.85 16.85 1.31
C GLY A 59 23.47 15.51 0.92
N ALA A 60 24.31 15.51 -0.13
CA ALA A 60 25.10 14.35 -0.52
C ALA A 60 26.13 14.01 0.58
N GLY A 61 25.68 13.26 1.59
CA GLY A 61 26.49 12.85 2.74
C GLY A 61 25.60 12.73 3.96
N SER A 62 25.18 11.54 4.36
CA SER A 62 26.04 10.83 5.31
C SER A 62 25.69 9.35 5.54
N ALA A 63 24.79 8.73 4.76
CA ALA A 63 24.42 7.33 5.03
C ALA A 63 24.23 6.42 3.81
N GLN A 64 23.97 6.94 2.60
CA GLN A 64 23.65 6.07 1.46
C GLN A 64 24.89 5.44 0.81
N GLY A 65 26.03 6.13 0.77
CA GLY A 65 27.31 5.56 0.30
C GLY A 65 28.05 4.73 1.36
N SER A 66 27.69 4.89 2.65
CA SER A 66 28.39 4.28 3.78
C SER A 66 27.94 2.85 4.06
N LEU A 67 26.74 2.47 3.62
CA LEU A 67 26.16 1.14 3.83
C LEU A 67 26.40 0.19 2.64
N ASP A 68 26.56 0.72 1.43
CA ASP A 68 26.74 -0.09 0.22
C ASP A 68 28.22 -0.43 -0.07
N SER A 69 29.16 0.24 0.62
CA SER A 69 30.60 0.12 0.34
C SER A 69 31.43 -0.52 1.45
N ARG A 70 30.83 -0.91 2.59
CA ARG A 70 31.64 -1.25 3.77
C ARG A 70 31.87 -2.73 4.08
N ASP A 71 31.07 -3.70 3.64
CA ASP A 71 31.21 -5.04 4.26
C ASP A 71 30.95 -6.28 3.38
N TYR A 72 31.19 -6.26 2.06
CA TYR A 72 31.07 -7.52 1.27
C TYR A 72 32.17 -7.83 0.26
N GLN A 73 33.23 -7.01 0.17
CA GLN A 73 34.31 -7.22 -0.82
C GLN A 73 35.71 -6.96 -0.29
N MET A 74 36.00 -7.27 0.98
CA MET A 74 37.41 -7.47 1.35
C MET A 74 37.82 -8.81 0.71
N SER A 75 38.63 -8.75 -0.36
CA SER A 75 39.16 -9.97 -0.97
C SER A 75 40.01 -10.71 0.08
N TRP A 76 40.00 -12.03 0.03
CA TRP A 76 40.78 -12.86 0.96
C TRP A 76 42.26 -12.45 1.01
N ASP A 77 42.78 -11.92 -0.10
CA ASP A 77 44.14 -11.37 -0.23
C ASP A 77 44.41 -10.17 0.69
N GLU A 78 43.42 -9.29 0.92
CA GLU A 78 43.58 -8.14 1.85
C GLU A 78 43.49 -8.57 3.32
N TYR A 79 42.74 -9.62 3.62
CA TYR A 79 42.60 -10.15 4.98
C TYR A 79 43.87 -10.87 5.44
N GLU A 80 44.46 -11.69 4.56
CA GLU A 80 45.69 -12.44 4.85
C GLU A 80 46.87 -11.49 5.11
N LYS A 81 47.02 -10.45 4.30
CA LYS A 81 48.11 -9.47 4.47
C LYS A 81 48.03 -8.69 5.79
N LYS A 82 46.82 -8.45 6.31
CA LYS A 82 46.60 -7.60 7.48
C LYS A 82 46.64 -8.39 8.80
N TYR A 83 46.28 -9.67 8.78
CA TYR A 83 46.11 -10.47 10.01
C TYR A 83 46.91 -11.77 10.06
N LEU A 84 47.41 -12.27 8.93
CA LEU A 84 48.38 -13.38 8.91
C LEU A 84 49.74 -12.83 8.48
N HIS A 85 50.43 -12.17 9.42
CA HIS A 85 51.88 -12.09 9.33
C HIS A 85 52.42 -13.45 9.77
N LYS A 86 52.98 -14.19 8.80
CA LYS A 86 53.69 -15.45 8.98
C LYS A 86 54.75 -15.37 10.08
#